data_AF-A0A850QKI3-F1
#
_entry.id   AF-A0A850QKI3-F1
#
_cell.length_a   1.000
_cell.length_b   1.000
_cell.length_c   1.000
_cell.angle_alpha   90.00
_cell.angle_beta   90.00
_cell.angle_gamma   90.00
#
_symmetry.space_group_name_H-M   'P 1'
#
loop_
_entity.id
_entity.type
_entity.pdbx_description
1 polymer ?
#
loop_
_entity_poly.entity_id
_entity_poly.type
_entity_poly.pdbx_seq_one_letter_code
_entity_poly.pdbx_strand_id
1 'polypeptide(L)'
;MPPTSTSVPPSPRAALLSNRSFRWLISGGMISMLGDQFTLIALPWLVLKLSTDPLALGIVLALLGIPRAVFILLGGAIVDRYSPKRVMMLTKYINTVLLGLLSAILLSGELQLWMVYGFALGLGISTAFSIPAGSSMLPHVVEPAQFPIANSIMLSLRQFTMFAGPVLAGLMISLTASSKQSPVTDSYGLTAAFLTDCLSYAISAWTLSRVVTRHLSKPAHDDRQSRHLMHQVWDGLRFCWELKELRTCFLYWSAIAFFIMGPMQLAMPLLATQLNNSAGTLGLLSGAHGAGALLGMLISGIRPGMRLGNLGRTLLLVDLIISLLFMPLGLIHHSWQAVLLLVLIASLGGYLQVAVFTWIQTQVPPQMMGRAMSMFMFIFLGIGPVSSALTGWLMRSMSLPQLFLLCGSILLVIVFIAFAASPIRHISERRKSAA
;
A
#
# COMPACT_ATOMS: atom_id res chain seq x y z
N MET A 1 -24.24 -55.63 -0.56
CA MET A 1 -24.18 -54.15 -0.59
C MET A 1 -22.73 -53.74 -0.80
N PRO A 2 -22.37 -53.02 -1.88
CA PRO A 2 -21.01 -52.49 -2.00
C PRO A 2 -20.82 -51.37 -0.97
N PRO A 3 -19.61 -51.18 -0.43
CA PRO A 3 -19.33 -50.12 0.52
C PRO A 3 -19.48 -48.76 -0.17
N THR A 4 -20.32 -47.91 0.42
CA THR A 4 -20.44 -46.51 0.06
C THR A 4 -19.08 -45.84 0.19
N SER A 5 -18.52 -45.38 -0.92
CA SER A 5 -17.29 -44.59 -0.95
C SER A 5 -17.55 -43.28 -0.21
N THR A 6 -17.07 -43.19 1.02
CA THR A 6 -16.98 -41.95 1.77
C THR A 6 -15.91 -41.08 1.11
N SER A 7 -16.30 -40.37 0.05
CA SER A 7 -15.44 -39.33 -0.53
C SER A 7 -15.10 -38.34 0.59
N VAL A 8 -13.81 -38.26 0.92
CA VAL A 8 -13.28 -37.30 1.89
C VAL A 8 -13.74 -35.92 1.42
N PRO A 9 -14.48 -35.14 2.24
CA PRO A 9 -14.95 -33.83 1.81
C PRO A 9 -13.74 -33.00 1.36
N PRO A 10 -13.84 -32.30 0.21
CA PRO A 10 -12.72 -31.53 -0.30
C PRO A 10 -12.23 -30.57 0.77
N SER A 11 -10.91 -30.47 0.92
CA SER A 11 -10.32 -29.53 1.89
C SER A 11 -10.96 -28.14 1.72
N PRO A 12 -11.17 -27.36 2.79
CA PRO A 12 -11.80 -26.04 2.69
C PRO A 12 -11.15 -25.11 1.64
N ARG A 13 -9.84 -25.29 1.38
CA ARG A 13 -9.11 -24.63 0.29
C ARG A 13 -9.51 -25.13 -1.09
N ALA A 14 -9.61 -26.44 -1.31
CA ALA A 14 -10.04 -27.01 -2.59
C ALA A 14 -11.49 -26.64 -2.93
N ALA A 15 -12.38 -26.63 -1.93
CA ALA A 15 -13.77 -26.18 -2.09
C ALA A 15 -13.88 -24.69 -2.41
N LEU A 16 -12.99 -23.85 -1.86
CA LEU A 16 -12.94 -22.43 -2.18
C LEU A 16 -12.39 -22.19 -3.60
N LEU A 17 -11.35 -22.93 -4.00
CA LEU A 17 -10.77 -22.84 -5.33
C LEU A 17 -11.65 -23.45 -6.42
N SER A 18 -12.62 -24.31 -6.09
CA SER A 18 -13.61 -24.80 -7.05
C SER A 18 -14.75 -23.79 -7.30
N ASN A 19 -14.94 -22.80 -6.41
CA ASN A 19 -15.93 -21.73 -6.59
C ASN A 19 -15.53 -20.82 -7.77
N ARG A 20 -16.28 -20.91 -8.86
CA ARG A 20 -16.03 -20.17 -10.11
C ARG A 20 -16.07 -18.65 -9.91
N SER A 21 -17.02 -18.13 -9.12
CA SER A 21 -17.11 -16.70 -8.84
C SER A 21 -15.91 -16.21 -8.03
N PHE A 22 -15.44 -17.02 -7.06
CA PHE A 22 -14.22 -16.71 -6.31
C PHE A 22 -13.00 -16.66 -7.23
N ARG A 23 -12.83 -17.67 -8.11
CA ARG A 23 -11.75 -17.71 -9.10
C ARG A 23 -11.73 -16.48 -10.01
N TRP A 24 -12.87 -16.05 -10.53
CA TRP A 24 -12.97 -14.85 -11.35
C TRP A 24 -12.60 -13.59 -10.57
N LEU A 25 -13.05 -13.47 -9.32
CA LEU A 25 -12.72 -12.34 -8.46
C LEU A 25 -11.22 -12.27 -8.17
N ILE A 26 -10.59 -13.38 -7.79
CA ILE A 26 -9.16 -13.40 -7.44
C ILE A 26 -8.25 -13.24 -8.66
N SER A 27 -8.59 -13.84 -9.81
CA SER A 27 -7.77 -13.72 -11.02
C SER A 27 -7.81 -12.30 -11.57
N GLY A 28 -9.00 -11.71 -11.66
CA GLY A 28 -9.19 -10.31 -12.02
C GLY A 28 -8.51 -9.36 -11.04
N GLY A 29 -8.61 -9.64 -9.74
CA GLY A 29 -7.93 -8.87 -8.69
C GLY A 29 -6.42 -8.90 -8.83
N MET A 30 -5.84 -10.10 -8.96
CA MET A 30 -4.39 -10.29 -9.12
C MET A 30 -3.84 -9.58 -10.36
N ILE A 31 -4.53 -9.70 -11.51
CA ILE A 31 -4.15 -9.02 -12.76
C ILE A 31 -4.13 -7.50 -12.56
N SER A 32 -5.20 -6.94 -11.99
CA SER A 32 -5.33 -5.51 -11.71
C SER A 32 -4.24 -5.02 -10.75
N MET A 33 -3.95 -5.79 -9.69
CA MET A 33 -2.94 -5.41 -8.72
C MET A 33 -1.53 -5.45 -9.31
N LEU A 34 -1.24 -6.42 -10.19
CA LEU A 34 0.03 -6.46 -10.92
C LEU A 34 0.14 -5.26 -11.87
N GLY A 35 -0.94 -4.94 -12.59
CA GLY A 35 -1.03 -3.74 -13.42
C GLY A 35 -0.75 -2.45 -12.65
N ASP A 36 -1.34 -2.28 -11.47
CA ASP A 36 -1.12 -1.10 -10.62
C ASP A 36 0.37 -0.83 -10.35
N GLN A 37 1.19 -1.89 -10.27
CA GLN A 37 2.64 -1.76 -10.06
C GLN A 37 3.36 -1.15 -11.27
N PHE A 38 2.85 -1.34 -12.49
CA PHE A 38 3.37 -0.68 -13.68
C PHE A 38 3.17 0.83 -13.61
N THR A 39 1.97 1.28 -13.26
CA THR A 39 1.69 2.72 -13.07
C THR A 39 2.47 3.29 -11.88
N LEU A 40 2.62 2.52 -10.79
CA LEU A 40 3.38 2.92 -9.60
C LEU A 40 4.86 3.20 -9.90
N ILE A 41 5.46 2.49 -10.85
CA ILE A 41 6.85 2.71 -11.30
C ILE A 41 6.93 3.72 -12.43
N ALA A 42 6.04 3.62 -13.42
CA ALA A 42 6.06 4.45 -14.62
C ALA A 42 5.72 5.91 -14.34
N LEU A 43 4.75 6.19 -13.46
CA LEU A 43 4.30 7.56 -13.22
C LEU A 43 5.35 8.44 -12.54
N PRO A 44 6.02 8.01 -11.44
CA PRO A 44 7.14 8.77 -10.89
C PRO A 44 8.29 8.96 -11.89
N TRP A 45 8.61 7.91 -12.66
CA TRP A 45 9.68 7.96 -13.66
C TRP A 45 9.36 8.95 -14.80
N LEU A 46 8.12 8.97 -15.28
CA LEU A 46 7.62 9.91 -16.27
C LEU A 46 7.77 11.36 -15.77
N VAL A 47 7.43 11.63 -14.50
CA VAL A 47 7.56 12.98 -13.94
C VAL A 47 9.01 13.44 -13.91
N LEU A 48 9.94 12.57 -13.52
CA LEU A 48 11.38 12.88 -13.52
C LEU A 48 11.96 13.09 -14.94
N LYS A 49 11.30 12.55 -15.98
CA LYS A 49 11.64 12.82 -17.38
C LYS A 49 11.07 14.15 -17.87
N LEU A 50 9.90 14.55 -17.38
CA LEU A 50 9.23 15.81 -17.76
C LEU A 50 9.71 17.02 -16.95
N SER A 51 10.25 16.81 -15.75
CA SER A 51 10.64 17.88 -14.83
C SER A 51 11.87 17.51 -14.03
N THR A 52 12.78 18.46 -13.88
CA THR A 52 13.95 18.37 -12.99
C THR A 52 13.63 18.80 -11.56
N ASP A 53 12.43 19.36 -11.31
CA ASP A 53 12.02 19.87 -10.01
C ASP A 53 11.43 18.75 -9.13
N PRO A 54 12.06 18.40 -7.99
CA PRO A 54 11.55 17.38 -7.08
C PRO A 54 10.14 17.67 -6.54
N LEU A 55 9.73 18.95 -6.48
CA LEU A 55 8.38 19.30 -6.05
C LEU A 55 7.33 18.78 -7.04
N ALA A 56 7.62 18.73 -8.34
CA ALA A 56 6.68 18.21 -9.33
C ALA A 56 6.31 16.75 -9.03
N LEU A 57 7.30 15.93 -8.66
CA LEU A 57 7.07 14.54 -8.23
C LEU A 57 6.30 14.49 -6.91
N GLY A 58 6.68 15.33 -5.93
CA GLY A 58 5.96 15.45 -4.66
C GLY A 58 4.48 15.77 -4.85
N ILE A 59 4.15 16.71 -5.75
CA ILE A 59 2.77 17.09 -6.09
C ILE A 59 2.02 15.91 -6.74
N VAL A 60 2.63 15.18 -7.68
CA VAL A 60 1.99 14.02 -8.32
C VAL A 60 1.64 12.94 -7.30
N LEU A 61 2.57 12.62 -6.40
CA LEU A 61 2.34 11.66 -5.32
C LEU A 61 1.24 12.16 -4.35
N ALA A 62 1.20 13.46 -4.08
CA ALA A 62 0.16 14.08 -3.28
C ALA A 62 -1.22 13.99 -3.95
N LEU A 63 -1.31 14.25 -5.26
CA LEU A 63 -2.55 14.17 -6.04
C LEU A 63 -3.07 12.73 -6.18
N LEU A 64 -2.19 11.74 -6.21
CA LEU A 64 -2.59 10.33 -6.13
C LEU A 64 -3.13 9.96 -4.75
N GLY A 65 -2.52 10.51 -3.69
CA GLY A 65 -2.70 10.01 -2.34
C GLY A 65 -3.69 10.78 -1.46
N ILE A 66 -3.64 12.11 -1.47
CA ILE A 66 -4.51 12.96 -0.62
C ILE A 66 -5.99 12.78 -0.99
N PRO A 67 -6.41 12.90 -2.27
CA PRO A 67 -7.79 12.65 -2.64
C PRO A 67 -8.21 11.23 -2.27
N ARG A 68 -7.34 10.24 -2.49
CA ARG A 68 -7.60 8.85 -2.11
C ARG A 68 -7.86 8.71 -0.61
N ALA A 69 -7.07 9.35 0.24
CA ALA A 69 -7.23 9.33 1.70
C ALA A 69 -8.49 10.06 2.18
N VAL A 70 -8.91 11.11 1.48
CA VAL A 70 -10.16 11.84 1.80
C VAL A 70 -11.38 11.02 1.36
N PHE A 71 -11.39 10.55 0.12
CA PHE A 71 -12.54 9.87 -0.48
C PHE A 71 -12.71 8.42 0.02
N ILE A 72 -11.66 7.76 0.54
CA ILE A 72 -11.82 6.41 1.12
C ILE A 72 -12.75 6.41 2.33
N LEU A 73 -12.76 7.50 3.12
CA LEU A 73 -13.66 7.67 4.26
C LEU A 73 -15.13 7.77 3.81
N LEU A 74 -15.36 8.36 2.65
CA LEU A 74 -16.68 8.46 2.01
C LEU A 74 -17.06 7.18 1.25
N GLY A 75 -16.06 6.40 0.81
CA GLY A 75 -16.25 5.27 -0.08
C GLY A 75 -17.08 4.14 0.53
N GLY A 76 -17.04 3.94 1.86
CA GLY A 76 -17.91 2.98 2.54
C GLY A 76 -19.40 3.29 2.33
N ALA A 77 -19.82 4.52 2.60
CA ALA A 77 -21.21 4.95 2.42
C ALA A 77 -21.70 4.83 0.98
N ILE A 78 -20.84 5.13 0.00
CA ILE A 78 -21.16 4.98 -1.42
C ILE A 78 -21.29 3.51 -1.80
N VAL A 79 -20.38 2.65 -1.32
CA VAL A 79 -20.41 1.21 -1.56
C VAL A 79 -21.63 0.54 -0.92
N ASP A 80 -22.11 1.05 0.20
CA ASP A 80 -23.32 0.56 0.88
C ASP A 80 -24.60 1.01 0.17
N ARG A 81 -24.62 2.25 -0.33
CA ARG A 81 -25.75 2.81 -1.10
C ARG A 81 -25.90 2.14 -2.46
N TYR A 82 -24.79 2.01 -3.18
CA TYR A 82 -24.71 1.30 -4.46
C TYR A 82 -24.33 -0.17 -4.22
N SER A 83 -24.11 -0.98 -5.26
CA SER A 83 -23.59 -2.34 -5.04
C SER A 83 -22.06 -2.33 -5.13
N PRO A 84 -21.33 -3.09 -4.29
CA PRO A 84 -19.86 -3.16 -4.34
C PRO A 84 -19.35 -3.51 -5.75
N LYS A 85 -20.03 -4.45 -6.43
CA LYS A 85 -19.73 -4.82 -7.81
C LYS A 85 -19.82 -3.63 -8.78
N ARG A 86 -20.88 -2.82 -8.70
CA ARG A 86 -21.06 -1.66 -9.61
C ARG A 86 -19.99 -0.59 -9.37
N VAL A 87 -19.67 -0.31 -8.11
CA VAL A 87 -18.61 0.65 -7.76
C VAL A 87 -17.27 0.17 -8.29
N MET A 88 -16.90 -1.10 -8.06
CA MET A 88 -15.66 -1.67 -8.60
C MET A 88 -15.61 -1.67 -10.14
N MET A 89 -16.73 -1.95 -10.83
CA MET A 89 -16.77 -1.88 -12.30
C MET A 89 -16.52 -0.45 -12.79
N LEU A 90 -17.17 0.54 -12.16
CA LEU A 90 -17.03 1.95 -12.54
C LEU A 90 -15.58 2.43 -12.35
N THR A 91 -14.94 2.13 -11.23
CA THR A 91 -13.55 2.54 -11.00
C THR A 91 -12.59 1.90 -12.01
N LYS A 92 -12.84 0.64 -12.38
CA LYS A 92 -12.05 -0.05 -13.42
C LYS A 92 -12.20 0.61 -14.78
N TYR A 93 -13.43 0.95 -15.20
CA TYR A 93 -13.65 1.67 -16.46
C TYR A 93 -13.00 3.05 -16.46
N ILE A 94 -13.14 3.81 -15.37
CA ILE A 94 -12.50 5.13 -15.25
C ILE A 94 -10.97 4.98 -15.39
N ASN A 95 -10.36 4.03 -14.69
CA ASN A 95 -8.91 3.83 -14.76
C ASN A 95 -8.44 3.35 -16.14
N THR A 96 -9.20 2.47 -16.81
CA THR A 96 -8.93 2.10 -18.21
C THR A 96 -8.93 3.33 -19.13
N VAL A 97 -9.93 4.21 -19.01
CA VAL A 97 -10.00 5.43 -19.84
C VAL A 97 -8.86 6.38 -19.51
N LEU A 98 -8.60 6.65 -18.22
CA LEU A 98 -7.53 7.56 -17.80
C LEU A 98 -6.16 7.08 -18.27
N LEU A 99 -5.83 5.80 -18.08
CA LEU A 99 -4.55 5.24 -18.49
C LEU A 99 -4.43 5.11 -20.02
N GLY A 100 -5.53 4.80 -20.71
CA GLY A 100 -5.58 4.79 -22.18
C GLY A 100 -5.34 6.17 -22.78
N LEU A 101 -5.98 7.21 -22.24
CA LEU A 101 -5.76 8.59 -22.66
C LEU A 101 -4.34 9.08 -22.33
N LEU A 102 -3.84 8.81 -21.13
CA LEU A 102 -2.46 9.12 -20.75
C LEU A 102 -1.47 8.48 -21.72
N SER A 103 -1.68 7.20 -22.06
CA SER A 103 -0.83 6.46 -23.01
C SER A 103 -0.89 7.06 -24.42
N ALA A 104 -2.09 7.42 -24.90
CA ALA A 104 -2.27 8.00 -26.23
C ALA A 104 -1.60 9.38 -26.35
N ILE A 105 -1.76 10.24 -25.34
CA ILE A 105 -1.12 11.56 -25.32
C ILE A 105 0.39 11.42 -25.17
N LEU A 106 0.87 10.46 -24.36
CA LEU A 106 2.30 10.19 -24.23
C LEU A 106 2.92 9.75 -25.57
N LEU A 107 2.22 8.91 -26.35
CA LEU A 107 2.65 8.50 -27.70
C LEU A 107 2.66 9.65 -28.70
N SER A 108 1.73 10.61 -28.57
CA SER A 108 1.70 11.79 -29.44
C SER A 108 2.88 12.74 -29.23
N GLY A 109 3.59 12.63 -28.09
CA GLY A 109 4.67 13.54 -27.71
C GLY A 109 4.20 14.89 -27.16
N GLU A 110 2.88 15.10 -27.05
CA GLU A 110 2.29 16.36 -26.56
C GLU A 110 2.04 16.38 -25.05
N LEU A 111 2.47 15.34 -24.31
CA LEU A 111 2.19 15.23 -22.89
C LEU A 111 2.93 16.31 -22.08
N GLN A 112 2.15 17.13 -21.39
CA GLN A 112 2.66 18.19 -20.51
C GLN A 112 2.47 17.83 -19.03
N LEU A 113 3.31 18.41 -18.16
CA LEU A 113 3.31 18.11 -16.73
C LEU A 113 1.96 18.39 -16.04
N TRP A 114 1.25 19.44 -16.43
CA TRP A 114 -0.07 19.74 -15.87
C TRP A 114 -1.12 18.68 -16.23
N MET A 115 -1.00 18.01 -17.38
CA MET A 115 -1.86 16.88 -17.74
C MET A 115 -1.60 15.70 -16.82
N VAL A 116 -0.33 15.44 -16.49
CA VAL A 116 0.07 14.41 -15.52
C VAL A 116 -0.54 14.68 -14.14
N TYR A 117 -0.61 15.94 -13.71
CA TYR A 117 -1.33 16.31 -12.47
C TYR A 117 -2.83 15.95 -12.56
N GLY A 118 -3.48 16.23 -13.70
CA GLY A 118 -4.87 15.86 -13.94
C GLY A 118 -5.10 14.35 -13.89
N PHE A 119 -4.24 13.56 -14.54
CA PHE A 119 -4.31 12.09 -14.50
C PHE A 119 -4.06 11.53 -13.09
N ALA A 120 -3.05 12.05 -12.38
CA ALA A 120 -2.76 11.65 -11.00
C ALA A 120 -3.94 11.90 -10.07
N LEU A 121 -4.60 13.07 -10.18
CA LEU A 121 -5.81 13.40 -9.44
C LEU A 121 -6.96 12.44 -9.77
N GLY A 122 -7.23 12.21 -11.06
CA GLY A 122 -8.28 11.31 -11.52
C GLY A 122 -8.10 9.86 -11.03
N LEU A 123 -6.86 9.34 -11.13
CA LEU A 123 -6.50 8.01 -10.64
C LEU A 123 -6.64 7.93 -9.10
N GLY A 124 -6.19 8.96 -8.38
CA GLY A 124 -6.33 9.05 -6.91
C GLY A 124 -7.78 8.99 -6.45
N ILE A 125 -8.67 9.77 -7.09
CA ILE A 125 -10.10 9.78 -6.79
C ILE A 125 -10.75 8.43 -7.12
N SER A 126 -10.50 7.89 -8.32
CA SER A 126 -11.09 6.63 -8.76
C SER A 126 -10.68 5.46 -7.85
N THR A 127 -9.39 5.34 -7.52
CA THR A 127 -8.87 4.25 -6.69
C THR A 127 -9.32 4.33 -5.22
N ALA A 128 -9.79 5.49 -4.75
CA ALA A 128 -10.33 5.67 -3.40
C ALA A 128 -11.51 4.74 -3.11
N PHE A 129 -12.38 4.51 -4.10
CA PHE A 129 -13.57 3.68 -3.96
C PHE A 129 -13.29 2.18 -4.15
N SER A 130 -12.19 1.83 -4.81
CA SER A 130 -11.82 0.44 -5.07
C SER A 130 -11.50 -0.36 -3.81
N ILE A 131 -10.89 0.27 -2.79
CA ILE A 131 -10.55 -0.40 -1.52
C ILE A 131 -11.82 -0.85 -0.77
N PRO A 132 -12.75 0.05 -0.38
CA PRO A 132 -13.94 -0.33 0.37
C PRO A 132 -14.85 -1.26 -0.46
N ALA A 133 -14.94 -1.03 -1.77
CA ALA A 133 -15.74 -1.89 -2.64
C ALA A 133 -15.16 -3.32 -2.72
N GLY A 134 -13.83 -3.45 -2.79
CA GLY A 134 -13.14 -4.74 -2.78
C GLY A 134 -13.35 -5.53 -1.48
N SER A 135 -13.24 -4.88 -0.32
CA SER A 135 -13.50 -5.55 0.97
C SER A 135 -14.96 -5.99 1.12
N SER A 136 -15.91 -5.20 0.61
CA SER A 136 -17.33 -5.53 0.67
C SER A 136 -17.76 -6.56 -0.37
N MET A 137 -16.95 -6.80 -1.41
CA MET A 137 -17.26 -7.78 -2.46
C MET A 137 -17.06 -9.23 -2.01
N LEU A 138 -16.09 -9.50 -1.12
CA LEU A 138 -15.76 -10.86 -0.72
C LEU A 138 -16.94 -11.60 -0.04
N PRO A 139 -17.68 -11.00 0.91
CA PRO A 139 -18.87 -11.61 1.51
C PRO A 139 -19.98 -11.99 0.50
N HIS A 140 -20.02 -11.34 -0.66
CA HIS A 140 -21.00 -11.63 -1.71
C HIS A 140 -20.61 -12.83 -2.58
N VAL A 141 -19.41 -13.40 -2.41
CA VAL A 141 -18.85 -14.43 -3.29
C VAL A 141 -18.56 -15.74 -2.56
N VAL A 142 -18.19 -15.66 -1.28
CA VAL A 142 -17.80 -16.83 -0.46
C VAL A 142 -18.64 -16.92 0.81
N GLU A 143 -18.69 -18.10 1.43
CA GLU A 143 -19.43 -18.29 2.70
C GLU A 143 -18.63 -17.76 3.89
N PRO A 144 -19.29 -17.36 4.99
CA PRO A 144 -18.60 -16.90 6.20
C PRO A 144 -17.54 -17.87 6.71
N ALA A 145 -17.79 -19.18 6.63
CA ALA A 145 -16.84 -20.23 7.01
C ALA A 145 -15.54 -20.21 6.17
N GLN A 146 -15.58 -19.63 4.97
CA GLN A 146 -14.44 -19.54 4.05
C GLN A 146 -13.68 -18.21 4.16
N PHE A 147 -14.19 -17.22 4.91
CA PHE A 147 -13.57 -15.89 5.02
C PHE A 147 -12.11 -15.92 5.46
N PRO A 148 -11.68 -16.71 6.47
CA PRO A 148 -10.27 -16.71 6.87
C PRO A 148 -9.33 -17.16 5.75
N ILE A 149 -9.72 -18.21 5.03
CA ILE A 149 -8.93 -18.77 3.92
C ILE A 149 -8.91 -17.80 2.74
N ALA A 150 -10.07 -17.23 2.39
CA ALA A 150 -10.18 -16.28 1.29
C ALA A 150 -9.35 -15.00 1.54
N ASN A 151 -9.44 -14.43 2.74
CA ASN A 151 -8.61 -13.29 3.14
C ASN A 151 -7.12 -13.64 3.11
N SER A 152 -6.74 -14.82 3.60
CA SER A 152 -5.34 -15.27 3.56
C SER A 152 -4.80 -15.33 2.13
N ILE A 153 -5.58 -15.87 1.17
CA ILE A 153 -5.20 -15.90 -0.25
C ILE A 153 -5.06 -14.48 -0.80
N MET A 154 -6.01 -13.59 -0.54
CA MET A 154 -5.96 -12.21 -1.03
C MET A 154 -4.76 -11.43 -0.48
N LEU A 155 -4.44 -11.62 0.81
CA LEU A 155 -3.26 -11.01 1.42
C LEU A 155 -1.96 -11.57 0.83
N SER A 156 -1.86 -12.88 0.63
CA SER A 156 -0.70 -13.51 -0.01
C SER A 156 -0.48 -12.99 -1.44
N LEU A 157 -1.56 -12.89 -2.23
CA LEU A 157 -1.49 -12.34 -3.59
C LEU A 157 -1.05 -10.87 -3.56
N ARG A 158 -1.57 -10.07 -2.62
CA ARG A 158 -1.15 -8.68 -2.45
C ARG A 158 0.35 -8.57 -2.22
N GLN A 159 0.89 -9.35 -1.29
CA GLN A 159 2.30 -9.28 -0.98
C GLN A 159 3.19 -9.82 -2.11
N PHE A 160 2.75 -10.88 -2.78
CA PHE A 160 3.44 -11.37 -3.97
C PHE A 160 3.53 -10.28 -5.05
N THR A 161 2.43 -9.58 -5.31
CA THR A 161 2.39 -8.48 -6.27
C THR A 161 3.27 -7.29 -5.86
N MET A 162 3.31 -6.92 -4.58
CA MET A 162 4.19 -5.84 -4.09
C MET A 162 5.68 -6.16 -4.25
N PHE A 163 6.04 -7.44 -4.23
CA PHE A 163 7.41 -7.89 -4.49
C PHE A 163 7.70 -8.01 -5.99
N ALA A 164 6.91 -8.79 -6.73
CA ALA A 164 7.20 -9.13 -8.12
C ALA A 164 6.85 -8.01 -9.10
N GLY A 165 5.78 -7.26 -8.82
CA GLY A 165 5.24 -6.27 -9.75
C GLY A 165 6.21 -5.12 -10.08
N PRO A 166 6.85 -4.46 -9.09
CA PRO A 166 7.82 -3.41 -9.38
C PRO A 166 9.01 -3.88 -10.23
N VAL A 167 9.48 -5.10 -10.00
CA VAL A 167 10.58 -5.70 -10.78
C VAL A 167 10.15 -5.93 -12.23
N LEU A 168 8.97 -6.52 -12.42
CA LEU A 168 8.40 -6.75 -13.76
C LEU A 168 8.15 -5.42 -14.50
N ALA A 169 7.63 -4.41 -13.80
CA ALA A 169 7.40 -3.09 -14.33
C ALA A 169 8.71 -2.40 -14.77
N GLY A 170 9.70 -2.34 -13.89
CA GLY A 170 10.99 -1.74 -14.20
C GLY A 170 11.71 -2.46 -15.33
N LEU A 171 11.69 -3.80 -15.33
CA LEU A 171 12.27 -4.61 -16.40
C LEU A 171 11.59 -4.31 -17.74
N MET A 172 10.25 -4.32 -17.78
CA MET A 172 9.52 -4.04 -19.00
C MET A 172 9.83 -2.64 -19.55
N ILE A 173 9.77 -1.61 -18.70
CA ILE A 173 10.08 -0.23 -19.11
C ILE A 173 11.51 -0.15 -19.66
N SER A 174 12.48 -0.82 -19.02
CA SER A 174 13.88 -0.80 -19.47
C SER A 174 14.15 -1.59 -20.75
N LEU A 175 13.48 -2.73 -20.97
CA LEU A 175 13.66 -3.56 -22.17
C LEU A 175 12.96 -2.98 -23.40
N THR A 176 11.85 -2.28 -23.18
CA THR A 176 11.06 -1.66 -24.25
C THR A 176 11.49 -0.21 -24.54
N ALA A 177 12.30 0.38 -23.67
CA ALA A 177 13.04 1.60 -24.00
C ALA A 177 14.07 1.29 -25.10
N SER A 178 13.76 1.68 -26.34
CA SER A 178 14.65 1.45 -27.48
C SER A 178 15.97 2.19 -27.30
N SER A 179 17.07 1.47 -27.53
CA SER A 179 18.49 1.86 -27.44
C SER A 179 18.94 2.98 -28.41
N LYS A 180 18.13 3.99 -28.67
CA LYS A 180 18.52 5.14 -29.50
C LYS A 180 18.26 6.45 -28.78
N GLN A 181 19.35 7.22 -28.64
CA GLN A 181 19.44 8.61 -28.18
C GLN A 181 18.51 9.52 -29.00
N SER A 182 17.23 9.48 -28.68
CA SER A 182 16.29 10.51 -29.04
C SER A 182 15.31 10.67 -27.89
N PRO A 183 15.01 11.90 -27.44
CA PRO A 183 14.06 12.14 -26.35
C PRO A 183 12.62 11.64 -26.65
N VAL A 184 12.35 11.23 -27.89
CA VAL A 184 11.06 10.66 -28.34
C VAL A 184 11.00 9.12 -28.17
N THR A 185 12.12 8.41 -28.01
CA THR A 185 12.19 6.93 -27.98
C THR A 185 12.03 6.27 -26.59
N ASP A 186 12.18 7.02 -25.49
CA ASP A 186 11.91 6.54 -24.12
C ASP A 186 10.40 6.41 -23.81
N SER A 187 9.56 7.09 -24.61
CA SER A 187 8.11 7.11 -24.44
C SER A 187 7.46 5.74 -24.67
N TYR A 188 8.06 4.87 -25.48
CA TYR A 188 7.50 3.54 -25.76
C TYR A 188 7.47 2.64 -24.52
N GLY A 189 8.51 2.66 -23.69
CA GLY A 189 8.54 1.81 -22.50
C GLY A 189 7.59 2.27 -21.40
N LEU A 190 7.49 3.59 -21.20
CA LEU A 190 6.49 4.19 -20.31
C LEU A 190 5.06 3.96 -20.82
N THR A 191 4.84 4.12 -22.13
CA THR A 191 3.54 3.83 -22.76
C THR A 191 3.18 2.36 -22.58
N ALA A 192 4.12 1.44 -22.82
CA ALA A 192 3.88 0.01 -22.61
C ALA A 192 3.44 -0.26 -21.17
N ALA A 193 4.07 0.37 -20.17
CA ALA A 193 3.67 0.25 -18.76
C ALA A 193 2.25 0.74 -18.49
N PHE A 194 1.88 1.92 -18.96
CA PHE A 194 0.52 2.45 -18.79
C PHE A 194 -0.53 1.64 -19.57
N LEU A 195 -0.20 1.13 -20.76
CA LEU A 195 -1.07 0.26 -21.54
C LEU A 195 -1.24 -1.11 -20.88
N THR A 196 -0.18 -1.69 -20.32
CA THR A 196 -0.27 -2.94 -19.56
C THR A 196 -1.23 -2.77 -18.39
N ASP A 197 -1.14 -1.67 -17.65
CA ASP A 197 -2.09 -1.41 -16.56
C ASP A 197 -3.52 -1.13 -17.08
N CYS A 198 -3.66 -0.35 -18.15
CA CYS A 198 -4.95 -0.11 -18.82
C CYS A 198 -5.66 -1.42 -19.21
N LEU A 199 -4.93 -2.35 -19.83
CA LEU A 199 -5.40 -3.69 -20.17
C LEU A 199 -5.69 -4.52 -18.93
N SER A 200 -4.87 -4.39 -17.87
CA SER A 200 -5.10 -5.05 -16.59
C SER A 200 -6.47 -4.67 -16.02
N TYR A 201 -6.82 -3.38 -16.05
CA TYR A 201 -8.09 -2.84 -15.60
C TYR A 201 -9.26 -3.34 -16.46
N ALA A 202 -9.09 -3.36 -17.78
CA ALA A 202 -10.11 -3.86 -18.72
C ALA A 202 -10.39 -5.36 -18.53
N ILE A 203 -9.33 -6.18 -18.42
CA ILE A 203 -9.44 -7.62 -18.13
C ILE A 203 -10.06 -7.85 -16.75
N SER A 204 -9.69 -7.04 -15.76
CA SER A 204 -10.25 -7.10 -14.43
C SER A 204 -11.75 -6.72 -14.40
N ALA A 205 -12.17 -5.75 -15.20
CA ALA A 205 -13.59 -5.42 -15.36
C ALA A 205 -14.35 -6.56 -16.03
N TRP A 206 -13.77 -7.16 -17.07
CA TRP A 206 -14.35 -8.32 -17.75
C TRP A 206 -14.50 -9.53 -16.82
N THR A 207 -13.46 -9.90 -16.09
CA THR A 207 -13.53 -11.00 -15.10
C THR A 207 -14.52 -10.71 -13.99
N LEU A 208 -14.55 -9.47 -13.47
CA LEU A 208 -15.52 -9.05 -12.46
C LEU A 208 -16.98 -9.12 -12.97
N SER A 209 -17.22 -8.84 -14.25
CA SER A 209 -18.54 -8.99 -14.87
C SER A 209 -19.07 -10.43 -14.76
N ARG A 210 -18.17 -11.43 -14.85
CA ARG A 210 -18.46 -12.87 -14.75
C ARG A 210 -18.70 -13.34 -13.31
N VAL A 211 -18.38 -12.54 -12.30
CA VAL A 211 -18.62 -12.88 -10.90
C VAL A 211 -20.12 -12.85 -10.62
N VAL A 212 -20.69 -14.01 -10.27
CA VAL A 212 -22.08 -14.09 -9.80
C VAL A 212 -22.08 -13.81 -8.31
N THR A 213 -22.75 -12.73 -7.91
CA THR A 213 -22.91 -12.33 -6.51
C THR A 213 -24.08 -13.04 -5.89
N ARG A 214 -23.91 -13.52 -4.66
CA ARG A 214 -25.01 -13.95 -3.82
C ARG A 214 -25.82 -12.73 -3.41
N HIS A 215 -27.15 -12.86 -3.43
CA HIS A 215 -28.03 -11.87 -2.83
C HIS A 215 -27.89 -11.96 -1.32
N LEU A 216 -27.05 -11.08 -0.75
CA LEU A 216 -27.17 -10.78 0.67
C LEU A 216 -28.40 -9.90 0.83
N SER A 217 -29.36 -10.32 1.66
CA SER A 217 -30.45 -9.44 2.08
C SER A 217 -29.82 -8.13 2.54
N LYS A 218 -30.17 -7.00 1.89
CA LYS A 218 -29.75 -5.69 2.39
C LYS A 218 -30.18 -5.63 3.85
N PRO A 219 -29.27 -5.39 4.82
CA PRO A 219 -29.72 -5.00 6.14
C PRO A 219 -30.65 -3.80 5.94
N ALA A 220 -31.83 -3.86 6.55
CA ALA A 220 -32.81 -2.77 6.48
C ALA A 220 -32.06 -1.47 6.79
N HIS A 221 -32.02 -0.55 5.81
CA HIS A 221 -31.41 0.75 6.00
C HIS A 221 -32.22 1.47 7.08
N ASP A 222 -31.68 1.54 8.29
CA ASP A 222 -32.14 2.53 9.24
C ASP A 222 -31.47 3.85 8.82
N ASP A 223 -32.23 4.83 8.33
CA ASP A 223 -31.73 6.16 7.94
C ASP A 223 -30.96 6.87 9.08
N ARG A 224 -31.10 6.36 10.31
CA ARG A 224 -30.29 6.75 11.47
C ARG A 224 -28.80 6.43 11.30
N GLN A 225 -28.43 5.38 10.56
CA GLN A 225 -27.06 4.87 10.47
C GLN A 225 -26.11 5.80 9.67
N SER A 226 -26.61 6.56 8.70
CA SER A 226 -25.81 7.56 7.97
C SER A 226 -25.52 8.83 8.79
N ARG A 227 -26.45 9.25 9.66
CA ARG A 227 -26.18 10.33 10.66
C ARG A 227 -25.18 9.90 11.74
N HIS A 228 -24.90 8.60 11.83
CA HIS A 228 -23.91 8.03 12.74
C HIS A 228 -22.49 7.95 12.18
N LEU A 229 -22.20 8.09 10.89
CA LEU A 229 -20.84 7.87 10.37
C LEU A 229 -19.80 8.82 11.00
N MET A 230 -20.10 10.11 11.06
CA MET A 230 -19.21 11.09 11.71
C MET A 230 -19.09 10.82 13.22
N HIS A 231 -20.19 10.43 13.87
CA HIS A 231 -20.18 10.02 15.27
C HIS A 231 -19.36 8.73 15.49
N GLN A 232 -19.40 7.77 14.57
CA GLN A 232 -18.63 6.52 14.64
C GLN A 232 -17.13 6.76 14.46
N VAL A 233 -16.76 7.70 13.57
CA VAL A 233 -15.37 8.17 13.45
C VAL A 233 -14.92 8.84 14.74
N TRP A 234 -15.76 9.72 15.31
CA TRP A 234 -15.49 10.38 16.58
C TRP A 234 -15.36 9.39 17.75
N ASP A 235 -16.25 8.40 17.86
CA ASP A 235 -16.17 7.36 18.86
C ASP A 235 -14.86 6.57 18.74
N GLY A 236 -14.45 6.25 17.51
CA GLY A 236 -13.18 5.57 17.23
C GLY A 236 -11.97 6.39 17.67
N LEU A 237 -11.95 7.68 17.30
CA LEU A 237 -10.91 8.63 17.71
C LEU A 237 -10.85 8.77 19.22
N ARG A 238 -12.01 9.00 19.86
CA ARG A 238 -12.15 9.13 21.31
C ARG A 238 -11.63 7.87 22.02
N PHE A 239 -12.02 6.69 21.56
CA PHE A 239 -11.55 5.42 22.11
C PHE A 239 -10.03 5.25 22.00
N CYS A 240 -9.47 5.49 20.81
CA CYS A 240 -8.01 5.44 20.61
C CYS A 240 -7.28 6.46 21.48
N TRP A 241 -7.91 7.60 21.77
CA TRP A 241 -7.35 8.67 22.59
C TRP A 241 -7.42 8.41 24.10
N GLU A 242 -8.50 7.77 24.56
CA GLU A 242 -8.72 7.38 25.96
C GLU A 242 -7.76 6.27 26.39
N LEU A 243 -7.46 5.32 25.49
CA LEU A 243 -6.46 4.29 25.73
C LEU A 243 -5.04 4.84 25.58
N LYS A 244 -4.40 5.17 26.70
CA LYS A 244 -3.05 5.77 26.78
C LYS A 244 -2.02 5.03 25.91
N GLU A 245 -2.04 3.70 25.90
CA GLU A 245 -1.11 2.88 25.10
C GLU A 245 -1.34 3.05 23.60
N LEU A 246 -2.60 2.91 23.13
CA LEU A 246 -2.96 3.09 21.72
C LEU A 246 -2.66 4.51 21.25
N ARG A 247 -3.06 5.53 22.02
CA ARG A 247 -2.79 6.94 21.71
C ARG A 247 -1.30 7.16 21.49
N THR A 248 -0.47 6.69 22.40
CA THR A 248 0.97 6.93 22.34
C THR A 248 1.61 6.21 21.15
N CYS A 249 1.21 4.95 20.89
CA CYS A 249 1.68 4.21 19.72
C CYS A 249 1.23 4.84 18.40
N PHE A 250 -0.02 5.33 18.30
CA PHE A 250 -0.53 5.91 17.07
C PHE A 250 0.14 7.26 16.76
N LEU A 251 0.37 8.10 17.78
CA LEU A 251 1.15 9.33 17.61
C LEU A 251 2.58 9.03 17.19
N TYR A 252 3.21 8.04 17.82
CA TYR A 252 4.54 7.58 17.47
C TYR A 252 4.61 7.09 16.01
N TRP A 253 3.74 6.16 15.59
CA TRP A 253 3.71 5.68 14.21
C TRP A 253 3.34 6.74 13.20
N SER A 254 2.52 7.73 13.58
CA SER A 254 2.25 8.88 12.71
C SER A 254 3.53 9.66 12.42
N ALA A 255 4.35 9.90 13.44
CA ALA A 255 5.64 10.57 13.28
C ALA A 255 6.63 9.72 12.47
N ILE A 256 6.78 8.43 12.80
CA ILE A 256 7.65 7.50 12.06
C ILE A 256 7.22 7.40 10.59
N ALA A 257 5.93 7.19 10.32
CA ALA A 257 5.39 7.11 8.97
C ALA A 257 5.61 8.41 8.19
N PHE A 258 5.44 9.57 8.83
CA PHE A 258 5.72 10.86 8.20
C PHE A 258 7.18 10.97 7.76
N PHE A 259 8.15 10.68 8.62
CA PHE A 259 9.57 10.86 8.27
C PHE A 259 10.18 9.73 7.43
N ILE A 260 9.48 8.60 7.25
CA ILE A 260 9.94 7.50 6.38
C ILE A 260 9.23 7.52 5.02
N MET A 261 7.90 7.65 4.98
CA MET A 261 7.12 7.39 3.76
C MET A 261 7.40 8.39 2.64
N GLY A 262 7.41 9.69 2.93
CA GLY A 262 7.68 10.71 1.93
C GLY A 262 9.07 10.60 1.32
N PRO A 263 10.13 10.56 2.16
CA PRO A 263 11.48 10.30 1.68
C PRO A 263 11.57 8.99 0.90
N MET A 264 10.98 7.89 1.35
CA MET A 264 11.03 6.64 0.57
C MET A 264 10.32 6.74 -0.79
N GLN A 265 9.13 7.32 -0.86
CA GLN A 265 8.35 7.41 -2.10
C GLN A 265 8.99 8.36 -3.12
N LEU A 266 9.57 9.47 -2.67
CA LEU A 266 10.16 10.47 -3.55
C LEU A 266 11.64 10.20 -3.84
N ALA A 267 12.40 9.76 -2.85
CA ALA A 267 13.83 9.52 -2.99
C ALA A 267 14.15 8.25 -3.76
N MET A 268 13.30 7.20 -3.76
CA MET A 268 13.59 5.99 -4.55
C MET A 268 13.70 6.28 -6.05
N PRO A 269 12.74 6.99 -6.68
CA PRO A 269 12.90 7.46 -8.07
C PRO A 269 14.15 8.31 -8.29
N LEU A 270 14.45 9.26 -7.40
CA LEU A 270 15.64 10.12 -7.52
C LEU A 270 16.95 9.32 -7.37
N LEU A 271 17.02 8.40 -6.43
CA LEU A 271 18.18 7.52 -6.22
C LEU A 271 18.42 6.65 -7.47
N ALA A 272 17.35 6.15 -8.10
CA ALA A 272 17.44 5.42 -9.35
C ALA A 272 18.01 6.29 -10.50
N THR A 273 17.70 7.60 -10.53
CA THR A 273 18.31 8.53 -11.50
C THR A 273 19.81 8.75 -11.26
N GLN A 274 20.25 8.81 -10.00
CA GLN A 274 21.66 9.02 -9.65
C GLN A 274 22.55 7.80 -9.88
N LEU A 275 21.99 6.59 -9.85
CA LEU A 275 22.74 5.35 -10.02
C LEU A 275 22.99 5.03 -11.50
N ASN A 276 21.98 4.54 -12.21
CA ASN A 276 22.09 4.08 -13.60
C ASN A 276 21.08 4.77 -14.53
N ASN A 277 20.36 5.78 -14.04
CA ASN A 277 19.32 6.49 -14.77
C ASN A 277 18.34 5.58 -15.52
N SER A 278 17.86 4.52 -14.85
CA SER A 278 16.98 3.52 -15.46
C SER A 278 15.77 3.22 -14.59
N ALA A 279 14.60 3.13 -15.22
CA ALA A 279 13.39 2.61 -14.60
C ALA A 279 13.57 1.17 -14.08
N GLY A 280 14.47 0.39 -14.69
CA GLY A 280 14.87 -0.92 -14.22
C GLY A 280 15.52 -0.87 -12.83
N THR A 281 16.32 0.17 -12.55
CA THR A 281 16.88 0.40 -11.22
C THR A 281 15.77 0.75 -10.22
N LEU A 282 14.83 1.62 -10.57
CA LEU A 282 13.69 1.91 -9.70
C LEU A 282 12.86 0.66 -9.37
N GLY A 283 12.60 -0.18 -10.38
CA GLY A 283 11.93 -1.47 -10.20
C GLY A 283 12.72 -2.43 -9.31
N LEU A 284 14.04 -2.50 -9.46
CA LEU A 284 14.93 -3.29 -8.61
C LEU A 284 14.90 -2.80 -7.15
N LEU A 285 15.01 -1.50 -6.90
CA LEU A 285 14.98 -0.92 -5.55
C LEU A 285 13.63 -1.18 -4.87
N SER A 286 12.53 -0.95 -5.59
CA SER A 286 11.18 -1.18 -5.10
C SER A 286 10.91 -2.67 -4.83
N GLY A 287 11.39 -3.55 -5.73
CA GLY A 287 11.33 -5.00 -5.54
C GLY A 287 12.16 -5.50 -4.36
N ALA A 288 13.36 -4.94 -4.15
CA ALA A 288 14.20 -5.23 -3.00
C ALA A 288 13.52 -4.83 -1.68
N HIS A 289 12.87 -3.66 -1.66
CA HIS A 289 12.05 -3.26 -0.51
C HIS A 289 10.89 -4.23 -0.26
N GLY A 290 10.14 -4.61 -1.31
CA GLY A 290 9.05 -5.61 -1.19
C GLY A 290 9.53 -6.99 -0.72
N ALA A 291 10.67 -7.47 -1.24
CA ALA A 291 11.29 -8.73 -0.83
C ALA A 291 11.71 -8.70 0.64
N GLY A 292 12.36 -7.61 1.08
CA GLY A 292 12.73 -7.41 2.47
C GLY A 292 11.50 -7.47 3.38
N ALA A 293 10.44 -6.72 3.07
CA ALA A 293 9.20 -6.73 3.85
C ALA A 293 8.62 -8.15 3.99
N LEU A 294 8.54 -8.91 2.90
CA LEU A 294 8.10 -10.30 2.90
C LEU A 294 8.96 -11.18 3.82
N LEU A 295 10.29 -11.07 3.73
CA LEU A 295 11.21 -11.81 4.60
C LEU A 295 10.95 -11.48 6.07
N GLY A 296 10.77 -10.20 6.40
CA GLY A 296 10.40 -9.75 7.74
C GLY A 296 9.13 -10.36 8.28
N MET A 297 8.07 -10.37 7.47
CA MET A 297 6.78 -10.97 7.83
C MET A 297 6.90 -12.49 8.05
N LEU A 298 7.65 -13.18 7.19
CA LEU A 298 7.91 -14.62 7.33
C LEU A 298 8.67 -14.93 8.63
N ILE A 299 9.71 -14.15 8.94
CA ILE A 299 10.48 -14.28 10.18
C ILE A 299 9.55 -14.09 11.39
N SER A 300 8.68 -13.07 11.37
CA SER A 300 7.70 -12.85 12.45
C SER A 300 6.72 -14.01 12.62
N GLY A 301 6.33 -14.67 11.51
CA GLY A 301 5.41 -15.81 11.55
C GLY A 301 6.07 -17.11 12.05
N ILE A 302 7.33 -17.37 11.66
CA ILE A 302 8.06 -18.59 12.03
C ILE A 302 8.59 -18.49 13.46
N ARG A 303 9.00 -17.29 13.89
CA ARG A 303 9.58 -17.05 15.21
C ARG A 303 8.84 -15.91 15.95
N PRO A 304 7.57 -16.11 16.34
CA PRO A 304 6.79 -15.09 17.03
C PRO A 304 7.41 -14.67 18.38
N GLY A 305 8.25 -15.53 18.98
CA GLY A 305 8.93 -15.29 20.25
C GLY A 305 10.29 -14.58 20.17
N MET A 306 10.80 -14.19 18.99
CA MET A 306 12.07 -13.44 18.86
C MET A 306 11.95 -12.01 19.36
N ARG A 307 11.79 -11.81 20.67
CA ARG A 307 11.61 -10.48 21.27
C ARG A 307 12.67 -10.17 22.29
N LEU A 308 13.14 -8.94 22.26
CA LEU A 308 14.06 -8.41 23.26
C LEU A 308 13.27 -7.95 24.49
N GLY A 309 12.82 -8.93 25.28
CA GLY A 309 12.04 -8.71 26.50
C GLY A 309 10.55 -8.53 26.20
N ASN A 310 10.13 -7.31 25.85
CA ASN A 310 8.73 -6.99 25.55
C ASN A 310 8.57 -6.38 24.15
N LEU A 311 7.31 -6.29 23.70
CA LEU A 311 6.98 -5.79 22.37
C LEU A 311 7.46 -4.35 22.19
N GLY A 312 7.21 -3.50 23.19
CA GLY A 312 7.60 -2.10 23.17
C GLY A 312 9.09 -1.86 22.97
N ARG A 313 9.96 -2.57 23.71
CA ARG A 313 11.42 -2.49 23.54
C ARG A 313 11.86 -3.02 22.19
N THR A 314 11.28 -4.14 21.75
CA THR A 314 11.60 -4.71 20.42
C THR A 314 11.28 -3.70 19.32
N LEU A 315 10.11 -3.06 19.39
CA LEU A 315 9.68 -2.02 18.45
C LEU A 315 10.67 -0.85 18.42
N LEU A 316 11.00 -0.28 19.59
CA LEU A 316 11.91 0.87 19.66
C LEU A 316 13.34 0.52 19.23
N LEU A 317 13.85 -0.67 19.57
CA LEU A 317 15.18 -1.11 19.14
C LEU A 317 15.25 -1.35 17.64
N VAL A 318 14.21 -1.93 17.05
CA VAL A 318 14.15 -2.14 15.61
C VAL A 318 14.04 -0.80 14.88
N ASP A 319 13.20 0.12 15.37
CA ASP A 319 13.10 1.47 14.78
C ASP A 319 14.39 2.27 14.95
N LEU A 320 15.14 2.07 16.05
CA LEU A 320 16.49 2.62 16.22
C LEU A 320 17.42 2.14 15.09
N ILE A 321 17.44 0.83 14.82
CA ILE A 321 18.25 0.23 13.76
C ILE A 321 17.80 0.75 12.39
N ILE A 322 16.49 0.81 12.13
CA ILE A 322 15.95 1.37 10.87
C ILE A 322 16.41 2.81 10.70
N SER A 323 16.36 3.63 11.75
CA SER A 323 16.78 5.04 11.70
C SER A 323 18.27 5.19 11.34
N LEU A 324 19.13 4.31 11.89
CA LEU A 324 20.56 4.27 11.56
C LEU A 324 20.80 3.79 10.12
N LEU A 325 20.07 2.78 9.66
CA LEU A 325 20.17 2.26 8.29
C LEU A 325 19.60 3.23 7.25
N PHE A 326 18.71 4.14 7.66
CA PHE A 326 18.11 5.14 6.78
C PHE A 326 19.10 6.23 6.35
N MET A 327 20.01 6.63 7.24
CA MET A 327 21.02 7.66 7.02
C MET A 327 21.94 7.41 5.81
N PRO A 328 22.59 6.23 5.66
CA PRO A 328 23.51 5.97 4.55
C PRO A 328 22.83 5.83 3.19
N LEU A 329 21.49 5.79 3.09
CA LEU A 329 20.79 5.69 1.81
C LEU A 329 21.11 6.86 0.86
N GLY A 330 21.46 8.02 1.41
CA GLY A 330 21.86 9.16 0.58
C GLY A 330 23.32 9.13 0.12
N LEU A 331 24.13 8.18 0.59
CA LEU A 331 25.56 8.04 0.29
C LEU A 331 25.86 6.83 -0.61
N ILE A 332 24.85 6.38 -1.36
CA ILE A 332 24.94 5.20 -2.20
C ILE A 332 25.58 5.57 -3.54
N HIS A 333 26.63 4.83 -3.89
CA HIS A 333 27.31 4.95 -5.19
C HIS A 333 27.02 3.75 -6.10
N HIS A 334 26.59 2.63 -5.55
CA HIS A 334 26.32 1.41 -6.31
C HIS A 334 24.96 0.80 -5.95
N SER A 335 24.26 0.28 -6.96
CA SER A 335 22.91 -0.28 -6.80
C SER A 335 22.83 -1.42 -5.77
N TRP A 336 23.90 -2.21 -5.60
CA TRP A 336 23.92 -3.29 -4.61
C TRP A 336 23.85 -2.77 -3.16
N GLN A 337 24.42 -1.59 -2.88
CA GLN A 337 24.36 -0.95 -1.56
C GLN A 337 22.92 -0.56 -1.22
N ALA A 338 22.22 0.02 -2.21
CA ALA A 338 20.82 0.38 -2.10
C ALA A 338 19.93 -0.84 -1.85
N VAL A 339 20.11 -1.90 -2.65
CA VAL A 339 19.37 -3.16 -2.50
C VAL A 339 19.59 -3.76 -1.11
N LEU A 340 20.84 -3.84 -0.64
CA LEU A 340 21.15 -4.37 0.68
C LEU A 340 20.48 -3.58 1.80
N LEU A 341 20.62 -2.26 1.80
CA LEU A 341 20.02 -1.38 2.82
C LEU A 341 18.49 -1.46 2.79
N LEU A 342 17.87 -1.44 1.61
CA LEU A 342 16.40 -1.52 1.49
C LEU A 342 15.85 -2.87 1.94
N VAL A 343 16.53 -3.98 1.64
CA VAL A 343 16.13 -5.31 2.13
C VAL A 343 16.20 -5.37 3.66
N LEU A 344 17.28 -4.84 4.26
CA LEU A 344 17.44 -4.81 5.72
C LEU A 344 16.36 -3.93 6.38
N ILE A 345 16.19 -2.69 5.93
CA ILE A 345 15.17 -1.77 6.45
C ILE A 345 13.77 -2.38 6.31
N ALA A 346 13.44 -2.92 5.14
CA ALA A 346 12.11 -3.47 4.90
C ALA A 346 11.87 -4.77 5.67
N SER A 347 12.88 -5.62 5.87
CA SER A 347 12.73 -6.83 6.69
C SER A 347 12.46 -6.52 8.16
N LEU A 348 13.11 -5.50 8.70
CA LEU A 348 12.81 -4.99 10.02
C LEU A 348 11.39 -4.40 10.09
N GLY A 349 11.00 -3.60 9.09
CA GLY A 349 9.65 -3.03 9.00
C GLY A 349 8.54 -4.08 8.87
N GLY A 350 8.74 -5.10 8.03
CA GLY A 350 7.80 -6.20 7.82
C GLY A 350 7.64 -7.08 9.07
N TYR A 351 8.74 -7.30 9.82
CA TYR A 351 8.68 -7.95 11.13
C TYR A 351 7.82 -7.15 12.11
N LEU A 352 8.08 -5.84 12.24
CA LEU A 352 7.29 -4.97 13.11
C LEU A 352 5.83 -4.87 12.68
N GLN A 353 5.56 -4.85 11.38
CA GLN A 353 4.20 -4.77 10.85
C GLN A 353 3.33 -5.90 11.40
N VAL A 354 3.79 -7.16 11.37
CA VAL A 354 3.03 -8.31 11.90
C VAL A 354 2.85 -8.21 13.41
N ALA A 355 3.92 -7.85 14.14
CA ALA A 355 3.90 -7.73 15.59
C ALA A 355 2.92 -6.64 16.06
N VAL A 356 2.94 -5.48 15.41
CA VAL A 356 2.04 -4.35 15.67
C VAL A 356 0.59 -4.70 15.36
N PHE A 357 0.33 -5.29 14.19
CA PHE A 357 -1.03 -5.68 13.80
C PHE A 357 -1.63 -6.66 14.80
N THR A 358 -0.85 -7.64 15.24
CA THR A 358 -1.24 -8.64 16.24
C THR A 358 -1.51 -7.97 17.59
N TRP A 359 -0.66 -7.03 18.01
CA TRP A 359 -0.86 -6.29 19.25
C TRP A 359 -2.14 -5.45 19.25
N ILE A 360 -2.46 -4.74 18.16
CA ILE A 360 -3.72 -4.00 18.05
C ILE A 360 -4.90 -4.98 18.20
N GLN A 361 -4.83 -6.15 17.57
CA GLN A 361 -5.86 -7.18 17.67
C GLN A 361 -6.07 -7.72 19.09
N THR A 362 -5.04 -7.71 19.96
CA THR A 362 -5.18 -8.17 21.35
C THR A 362 -5.64 -7.07 22.31
N GLN A 363 -5.37 -5.80 22.00
CA GLN A 363 -5.74 -4.68 22.86
C GLN A 363 -7.13 -4.12 22.58
N VAL A 364 -7.56 -4.16 21.31
CA VAL A 364 -8.83 -3.56 20.88
C VAL A 364 -9.97 -4.57 21.00
N PRO A 365 -11.07 -4.27 21.70
CA PRO A 365 -12.22 -5.17 21.79
C PRO A 365 -12.87 -5.34 20.40
N PRO A 366 -13.49 -6.51 20.11
CA PRO A 366 -14.03 -6.82 18.79
C PRO A 366 -14.96 -5.75 18.21
N GLN A 367 -15.75 -5.09 19.05
CA GLN A 367 -16.73 -4.07 18.65
C GLN A 367 -16.07 -2.77 18.14
N MET A 368 -14.84 -2.48 18.58
CA MET A 368 -14.09 -1.26 18.19
C MET A 368 -12.98 -1.55 17.18
N MET A 369 -12.76 -2.83 16.83
CA MET A 369 -11.65 -3.26 15.97
C MET A 369 -11.65 -2.57 14.61
N GLY A 370 -12.80 -2.51 13.94
CA GLY A 370 -12.92 -1.83 12.65
C GLY A 370 -12.51 -0.36 12.72
N ARG A 371 -12.97 0.34 13.77
CA ARG A 371 -12.68 1.78 13.98
C ARG A 371 -11.19 2.03 14.26
N ALA A 372 -10.59 1.22 15.13
CA ALA A 372 -9.16 1.32 15.43
C ALA A 372 -8.29 1.02 14.21
N MET A 373 -8.67 0.02 13.39
CA MET A 373 -7.94 -0.31 12.16
C MET A 373 -8.10 0.75 11.09
N SER A 374 -9.26 1.40 10.96
CA SER A 374 -9.43 2.55 10.06
C SER A 374 -8.49 3.69 10.43
N MET A 375 -8.33 3.99 11.73
CA MET A 375 -7.38 4.99 12.21
C MET A 375 -5.93 4.58 11.94
N PHE A 376 -5.58 3.31 12.20
CA PHE A 376 -4.27 2.78 11.87
C PHE A 376 -3.96 2.89 10.37
N MET A 377 -4.91 2.55 9.50
CA MET A 377 -4.73 2.66 8.03
C MET A 377 -4.66 4.11 7.57
N PHE A 378 -5.39 5.03 8.21
CA PHE A 378 -5.34 6.46 7.91
C PHE A 378 -3.95 7.06 8.13
N ILE A 379 -3.21 6.60 9.14
CA ILE A 379 -1.81 7.00 9.37
C ILE A 379 -0.98 6.77 8.11
N PHE A 380 -1.05 5.60 7.50
CA PHE A 380 -0.23 5.29 6.32
C PHE A 380 -0.78 5.90 5.03
N LEU A 381 -2.10 5.88 4.86
CA LEU A 381 -2.73 6.32 3.61
C LEU A 381 -2.86 7.85 3.50
N GLY A 382 -3.08 8.53 4.62
CA GLY A 382 -3.28 9.99 4.67
C GLY A 382 -1.99 10.77 4.86
N ILE A 383 -1.09 10.31 5.73
CA ILE A 383 0.13 11.04 6.07
C ILE A 383 1.19 10.89 4.98
N GLY A 384 1.32 9.71 4.37
CA GLY A 384 2.32 9.43 3.34
C GLY A 384 2.33 10.46 2.19
N PRO A 385 1.19 10.75 1.55
CA PRO A 385 1.11 11.72 0.45
C PRO A 385 1.48 13.16 0.87
N VAL A 386 1.10 13.57 2.08
CA VAL A 386 1.47 14.88 2.64
C VAL A 386 2.99 14.94 2.88
N SER A 387 3.56 13.86 3.42
CA SER A 387 5.00 13.73 3.59
C SER A 387 5.74 13.78 2.24
N SER A 388 5.25 13.10 1.21
CA SER A 388 5.83 13.12 -0.14
C SER A 388 5.83 14.53 -0.74
N ALA A 389 4.74 15.28 -0.58
CA ALA A 389 4.65 16.68 -1.02
C ALA A 389 5.69 17.57 -0.31
N LEU A 390 5.75 17.49 1.03
CA LEU A 390 6.70 18.26 1.82
C LEU A 390 8.14 17.88 1.49
N THR A 391 8.41 16.60 1.30
CA THR A 391 9.73 16.09 0.92
C THR A 391 10.15 16.67 -0.43
N GLY A 392 9.24 16.72 -1.41
CA GLY A 392 9.51 17.32 -2.72
C GLY A 392 9.85 18.81 -2.62
N TRP A 393 9.17 19.53 -1.72
CA TRP A 393 9.49 20.93 -1.44
C TRP A 393 10.87 21.08 -0.77
N LEU A 394 11.17 20.29 0.26
CA LEU A 394 12.46 20.32 0.96
C LEU A 394 13.64 20.02 0.02
N MET A 395 13.44 19.09 -0.92
CA MET A 395 14.43 18.69 -1.92
C MET A 395 14.78 19.78 -2.94
N ARG A 396 14.05 20.91 -2.98
CA ARG A 396 14.49 22.09 -3.75
C ARG A 396 15.67 22.80 -3.10
N SER A 397 15.79 22.71 -1.77
CA SER A 397 16.84 23.36 -0.98
C SER A 397 17.84 22.39 -0.35
N MET A 398 17.57 21.08 -0.42
CA MET A 398 18.36 20.04 0.22
C MET A 398 18.76 18.97 -0.78
N SER A 399 19.95 18.40 -0.59
CA SER A 399 20.40 17.24 -1.37
C SER A 399 19.85 15.93 -0.81
N LEU A 400 19.89 14.87 -1.63
CA LEU A 400 19.45 13.52 -1.23
C LEU A 400 20.18 12.99 0.04
N PRO A 401 21.53 13.13 0.16
CA PRO A 401 22.24 12.86 1.43
C PRO A 401 21.69 13.63 2.62
N GLN A 402 21.46 14.93 2.47
CA GLN A 402 20.99 15.78 3.56
C GLN A 402 19.59 15.38 4.01
N LEU A 403 18.70 15.02 3.07
CA LEU A 403 17.36 14.55 3.38
C LEU A 403 17.40 13.27 4.23
N PHE A 404 18.14 12.25 3.80
CA PHE A 404 18.22 10.97 4.52
C PHE A 404 18.91 11.11 5.88
N LEU A 405 19.96 11.93 5.97
CA LEU A 405 20.60 12.25 7.25
C LEU A 405 19.65 12.98 8.20
N LEU A 406 18.92 13.99 7.70
CA LEU A 406 17.95 14.74 8.51
C LEU A 406 16.83 13.83 9.01
N CYS A 407 16.17 13.08 8.11
CA CYS A 407 15.09 12.18 8.47
C CYS A 407 15.56 11.07 9.42
N GLY A 408 16.71 10.43 9.14
CA GLY A 408 17.29 9.43 10.03
C GLY A 408 17.61 9.99 11.42
N SER A 409 18.12 11.23 11.50
CA SER A 409 18.44 11.88 12.78
C SER A 409 17.19 12.24 13.57
N ILE A 410 16.16 12.75 12.90
CA ILE A 410 14.86 13.04 13.53
C ILE A 410 14.22 11.74 14.03
N LEU A 411 14.26 10.67 13.24
CA LEU A 411 13.75 9.36 13.65
C LEU A 411 14.49 8.83 14.89
N LEU A 412 15.83 8.94 14.94
CA LEU A 412 16.61 8.59 16.14
C LEU A 412 16.17 9.39 17.36
N VAL A 413 15.96 10.70 17.22
CA VAL A 413 15.49 11.56 18.32
C VAL A 413 14.09 11.13 18.77
N ILE A 414 13.17 10.85 17.84
CA ILE A 414 11.82 10.35 18.16
C ILE A 414 11.90 9.03 18.92
N VAL A 415 12.73 8.08 18.47
CA VAL A 415 12.93 6.78 19.13
C VAL A 415 13.52 6.98 20.52
N PHE A 416 14.50 7.86 20.68
CA PHE A 416 15.13 8.15 21.97
C PHE A 416 14.15 8.78 22.96
N ILE A 417 13.37 9.77 22.51
CA ILE A 417 12.30 10.38 23.31
C ILE A 417 11.27 9.32 23.71
N ALA A 418 10.87 8.45 22.79
CA ALA A 418 9.94 7.35 23.07
C ALA A 418 10.54 6.33 24.07
N PHE A 419 11.84 6.08 24.02
CA PHE A 419 12.51 5.19 24.96
C PHE A 419 12.63 5.79 26.37
N ALA A 420 12.90 7.10 26.46
CA ALA A 420 13.09 7.81 27.71
C ALA A 420 11.77 8.18 28.41
N ALA A 421 10.81 8.73 27.67
CA ALA A 421 9.66 9.46 28.22
C ALA A 421 8.30 8.78 27.97
N SER A 422 8.23 7.75 27.13
CA SER A 422 6.95 7.15 26.73
C SER A 422 6.65 5.82 27.44
N PRO A 423 5.36 5.53 27.73
CA PRO A 423 4.93 4.22 28.21
C PRO A 423 5.19 3.07 27.21
N ILE A 424 5.53 3.37 25.95
CA ILE A 424 5.74 2.37 24.89
C ILE A 424 6.72 1.28 25.34
N ARG A 425 7.81 1.63 26.02
CA ARG A 425 8.84 0.67 26.46
C ARG A 425 8.34 -0.40 27.43
N HIS A 426 7.17 -0.24 28.01
CA HIS A 426 6.56 -1.18 28.96
C HIS A 426 5.44 -2.02 28.34
N ILE A 427 5.09 -1.79 27.07
CA ILE A 427 3.98 -2.48 26.41
C ILE A 427 4.28 -3.99 26.32
N SER A 428 3.38 -4.78 26.93
CA SER A 428 3.31 -6.23 26.83
C SER A 428 2.16 -6.66 25.93
N GLU A 429 2.25 -7.87 25.35
CA GLU A 429 1.22 -8.40 24.46
C GLU A 429 -0.10 -8.76 25.13
N ARG A 430 -0.03 -9.19 26.39
CA ARG A 430 -1.21 -9.57 27.14
C ARG A 430 -1.79 -8.34 27.81
N ARG A 431 -3.06 -8.09 27.54
CA ARG A 431 -3.91 -7.34 28.46
C ARG A 431 -3.78 -8.06 29.81
N LYS A 432 -3.31 -7.38 30.85
CA LYS A 432 -3.53 -7.88 32.22
C LYS A 432 -5.05 -8.03 32.31
N SER A 433 -5.53 -9.26 32.41
CA SER A 433 -6.93 -9.53 32.73
C SER A 433 -7.22 -8.70 33.97
N ALA A 434 -8.02 -7.65 33.82
CA ALA A 434 -8.59 -6.96 34.96
C ALA A 434 -9.40 -8.02 35.69
N ALA A 435 -8.96 -8.33 36.91
CA ALA A 435 -9.66 -9.21 37.83
C ALA A 435 -11.03 -8.65 38.19
#